data_AF-A0A9P5YNW4-F1
#
_entry.id   AF-A0A9P5YNW4-F1
#
_cell.length_a   1.000
_cell.length_b   1.000
_cell.length_c   1.000
_cell.angle_alpha   90.00
_cell.angle_beta   90.00
_cell.angle_gamma   90.00
#
_symmetry.space_group_name_H-M   'P 1'
#
loop_
_entity.id
_entity.type
_entity.pdbx_description
1 polymer ?
#
loop_
_entity_poly.entity_id
_entity_poly.type
_entity_poly.pdbx_seq_one_letter_code
_entity_poly.pdbx_strand_id
1 'polypeptide(L)'
;TLNLKVVDFLDGLSWGSSDCIQDPKIRAERNILFQSPSLLLNILQRWAVPPRQKSSSKGRPTGGSQIMDQFALEHVTKVVNQELETVAEDLKSSTATDVAKETLMETSFSTLSEKMQSTTPVLWRLLVMLATRKSQRQ
;
A
#
# COMPACT_ATOMS: atom_id res chain seq x y z
N THR A 1 -12.87 18.08 -33.89
CA THR A 1 -12.78 17.22 -32.68
C THR A 1 -11.39 17.41 -32.09
N LEU A 2 -11.27 17.88 -30.84
CA LEU A 2 -9.96 18.01 -30.20
C LEU A 2 -9.33 16.61 -30.07
N ASN A 3 -8.14 16.44 -30.64
CA ASN A 3 -7.38 15.20 -30.56
C ASN A 3 -6.59 15.18 -29.23
N LEU A 4 -7.29 15.01 -28.11
CA LEU A 4 -6.68 14.92 -26.79
C LEU A 4 -6.01 13.56 -26.62
N LYS A 5 -4.70 13.53 -26.35
CA LYS A 5 -4.02 12.28 -26.06
C LYS A 5 -4.42 11.80 -24.66
N VAL A 6 -4.48 10.48 -24.48
CA VAL A 6 -4.83 9.86 -23.19
C VAL A 6 -3.87 10.29 -22.08
N VAL A 7 -2.59 10.49 -22.40
CA VAL A 7 -1.59 10.96 -21.43
C VAL A 7 -1.94 12.36 -20.91
N ASP A 8 -2.24 13.31 -21.81
CA ASP A 8 -2.61 14.68 -21.45
C ASP A 8 -3.92 14.71 -20.64
N PHE A 9 -4.87 13.85 -20.99
CA PHE A 9 -6.12 13.69 -20.23
C PHE A 9 -5.86 13.19 -18.80
N LEU A 10 -5.08 12.12 -18.65
CA LEU A 10 -4.79 11.53 -17.34
C LEU A 10 -3.98 12.49 -16.48
N ASP A 11 -2.99 13.18 -17.05
CA ASP A 11 -2.20 14.19 -16.35
C ASP A 11 -3.08 15.33 -15.83
N GLY A 12 -3.94 15.89 -16.70
CA GLY A 12 -4.89 16.93 -16.31
C GLY A 12 -5.85 16.49 -15.20
N LEU A 13 -6.38 15.27 -15.28
CA LEU A 13 -7.24 14.69 -14.23
C LEU A 13 -6.47 14.46 -12.92
N SER A 14 -5.18 14.13 -13.00
CA SER A 14 -4.28 13.82 -11.89
C SER A 14 -3.49 15.03 -11.38
N TRP A 15 -4.14 16.20 -11.28
CA TRP A 15 -3.57 17.44 -10.75
C TRP A 15 -2.45 18.07 -11.60
N GLY A 16 -2.38 17.80 -12.91
CA GLY A 16 -1.35 18.28 -13.83
C GLY A 16 -1.02 19.78 -13.74
N SER A 17 -1.67 20.63 -14.54
CA SER A 17 -1.40 22.08 -14.54
C SER A 17 -2.25 22.85 -13.52
N SER A 18 -1.82 24.08 -13.20
CA SER A 18 -2.64 25.01 -12.38
C SER A 18 -4.02 25.22 -12.98
N ASP A 19 -4.13 25.33 -14.30
CA ASP A 19 -5.42 25.51 -14.99
C ASP A 19 -6.31 24.28 -14.79
N CYS A 20 -5.75 23.07 -14.89
CA CYS A 20 -6.49 21.84 -14.61
C CYS A 20 -6.93 21.71 -13.15
N ILE A 21 -6.13 22.21 -12.20
CA ILE A 21 -6.46 22.21 -10.77
C ILE A 21 -7.63 23.15 -10.47
N GLN A 22 -7.65 24.33 -11.10
CA GLN A 22 -8.67 25.36 -10.88
C GLN A 22 -9.93 25.15 -11.72
N ASP A 23 -9.87 24.37 -12.80
CA ASP A 23 -11.03 24.08 -13.64
C ASP A 23 -12.11 23.34 -12.83
N PRO A 24 -13.31 23.92 -12.70
CA PRO A 24 -14.36 23.34 -11.86
C PRO A 24 -14.91 22.02 -12.41
N LYS A 25 -14.86 21.79 -13.72
CA LYS A 25 -15.31 20.54 -14.34
C LYS A 25 -14.31 19.43 -14.09
N ILE A 26 -13.02 19.68 -14.32
CA ILE A 26 -11.97 18.68 -14.04
C ILE A 26 -11.98 18.31 -12.56
N ARG A 27 -12.13 19.30 -11.67
CA ARG A 27 -12.27 19.04 -10.23
C ARG A 27 -13.49 18.20 -9.89
N ALA A 28 -14.64 18.42 -10.54
CA ALA A 28 -15.85 17.62 -10.32
C ALA A 28 -15.66 16.17 -10.77
N GLU A 29 -15.12 15.94 -11.97
CA GLU A 29 -14.83 14.60 -12.50
C GLU A 29 -13.82 13.85 -11.63
N ARG A 30 -12.77 14.56 -11.18
CA ARG A 30 -11.81 14.03 -10.21
C ARG A 30 -12.51 13.61 -8.93
N ASN A 31 -13.36 14.45 -8.36
CA ASN A 31 -14.11 14.11 -7.15
C ASN A 31 -14.97 12.85 -7.35
N ILE A 32 -15.66 12.72 -8.49
CA ILE A 32 -16.45 11.52 -8.81
C ILE A 32 -15.56 10.27 -8.83
N LEU A 33 -14.39 10.35 -9.48
CA LEU A 33 -13.44 9.24 -9.54
C LEU A 33 -12.98 8.81 -8.13
N PHE A 34 -12.59 9.77 -7.29
CA PHE A 34 -12.04 9.49 -5.96
C PHE A 34 -13.10 9.21 -4.88
N GLN A 35 -14.36 9.59 -5.10
CA GLN A 35 -15.50 9.24 -4.23
C GLN A 35 -15.99 7.80 -4.42
N SER A 36 -15.48 7.09 -5.42
CA SER A 36 -15.74 5.65 -5.61
C SER A 36 -14.46 4.84 -5.39
N PRO A 37 -14.10 4.52 -4.13
CA PRO A 37 -12.87 3.79 -3.81
C PRO A 37 -12.76 2.45 -4.53
N SER A 38 -13.88 1.75 -4.67
CA SER A 38 -13.93 0.46 -5.36
C SER A 38 -13.66 0.60 -6.86
N LEU A 39 -14.18 1.63 -7.53
CA LEU A 39 -13.93 1.88 -8.94
C LEU A 39 -12.45 2.21 -9.17
N LEU A 40 -11.90 3.14 -8.40
CA LEU A 40 -10.50 3.54 -8.54
C LEU A 40 -9.56 2.36 -8.29
N LEU A 41 -9.80 1.59 -7.22
CA LEU A 41 -9.02 0.38 -6.95
C LEU A 41 -9.07 -0.62 -8.11
N ASN A 42 -10.25 -0.86 -8.67
CA ASN A 42 -10.42 -1.74 -9.83
C ASN A 42 -9.69 -1.22 -11.08
N ILE A 43 -9.64 0.11 -11.28
CA ILE A 43 -8.87 0.72 -12.38
C ILE A 43 -7.38 0.44 -12.18
N LEU A 44 -6.84 0.72 -11.00
CA LEU A 44 -5.43 0.50 -10.68
C LEU A 44 -5.06 -0.99 -10.82
N GLN A 45 -5.91 -1.90 -10.34
CA GLN A 45 -5.71 -3.34 -10.48
C GLN A 45 -5.67 -3.78 -11.95
N ARG A 46 -6.50 -3.20 -12.83
CA ARG A 46 -6.46 -3.50 -14.27
C ARG A 46 -5.24 -2.91 -14.97
N TRP A 47 -4.71 -1.79 -14.50
CA TRP A 47 -3.44 -1.25 -14.99
C TRP A 47 -2.27 -2.16 -14.60
N ALA A 48 -2.26 -2.67 -13.36
CA ALA A 48 -1.27 -3.63 -12.89
C ALA A 48 -1.40 -5.00 -13.60
N VAL A 49 -2.63 -5.50 -13.76
CA VAL A 49 -2.92 -6.81 -14.36
C VAL A 49 -4.01 -6.65 -15.41
N PRO A 50 -3.64 -6.41 -16.68
CA PRO A 50 -4.61 -6.27 -17.75
C PRO A 50 -5.48 -7.53 -17.92
N PRO A 51 -6.79 -7.38 -18.17
CA PRO A 51 -7.67 -8.51 -18.39
C PRO A 51 -7.22 -9.31 -19.62
N ARG A 52 -7.32 -10.65 -19.52
CA ARG A 52 -6.99 -11.54 -20.63
C ARG A 52 -8.21 -11.73 -21.52
N GLN A 53 -8.04 -11.60 -22.84
CA GLN A 53 -9.07 -12.00 -23.79
C GLN A 53 -9.21 -13.53 -23.78
N LYS A 54 -10.42 -14.04 -23.52
CA LYS A 54 -10.68 -15.48 -23.39
C LYS A 54 -10.38 -16.28 -24.66
N SER A 55 -10.46 -15.65 -25.84
CA SER A 55 -10.23 -16.28 -27.15
C SER A 55 -8.82 -16.05 -27.71
N SER A 56 -7.95 -15.32 -26.99
CA SER A 56 -6.63 -14.96 -27.51
C SER A 56 -5.56 -15.94 -27.02
N SER A 57 -4.82 -16.51 -27.96
CA SER A 57 -3.59 -17.28 -27.69
C SER A 57 -2.40 -16.37 -27.33
N LYS A 58 -2.52 -15.05 -27.52
CA LYS A 58 -1.47 -14.10 -27.18
C LYS A 58 -1.29 -14.01 -25.65
N GLY A 59 -0.04 -13.81 -25.23
CA GLY A 59 0.30 -13.53 -23.84
C GLY A 59 -0.44 -12.30 -23.32
N ARG A 60 -0.69 -12.27 -22.00
CA ARG A 60 -1.27 -11.08 -21.35
C ARG A 60 -0.33 -9.88 -21.59
N PRO A 61 -0.83 -8.70 -21.94
CA PRO A 61 -0.02 -7.49 -21.97
C PRO A 61 0.64 -7.25 -20.61
N THR A 62 1.89 -6.81 -20.59
CA THR A 62 2.60 -6.46 -19.34
C THR A 62 1.86 -5.38 -18.56
N GLY A 63 1.19 -4.45 -19.25
CA GLY A 63 0.52 -3.33 -18.61
C GLY A 63 1.51 -2.45 -17.86
N GLY A 64 1.05 -1.84 -16.76
CA GLY A 64 1.85 -1.04 -15.85
C GLY A 64 2.31 -1.82 -14.62
N SER A 65 2.39 -3.16 -14.67
CA SER A 65 2.68 -4.01 -13.49
C SER A 65 3.90 -3.55 -12.71
N GLN A 66 5.04 -3.36 -13.39
CA GLN A 66 6.29 -2.96 -12.76
C GLN A 66 6.20 -1.61 -12.03
N ILE A 67 5.54 -0.62 -12.65
CA ILE A 67 5.35 0.71 -12.05
C ILE A 67 4.40 0.63 -10.85
N MET A 68 3.35 -0.18 -10.96
CA MET A 68 2.38 -0.37 -9.87
C MET A 68 2.99 -1.10 -8.68
N ASP A 69 3.82 -2.12 -8.92
CA ASP A 69 4.52 -2.86 -7.88
C ASP A 69 5.51 -1.94 -7.16
N GLN A 70 6.26 -1.13 -7.91
CA GLN A 70 7.16 -0.13 -7.33
C GLN A 70 6.40 0.90 -6.49
N PHE A 71 5.34 1.50 -7.03
CA PHE A 71 4.51 2.46 -6.30
C PHE A 71 3.93 1.87 -5.01
N ALA A 72 3.38 0.65 -5.08
CA ALA A 72 2.84 -0.04 -3.92
C ALA A 72 3.92 -0.30 -2.87
N LEU A 73 5.11 -0.73 -3.28
CA LEU A 73 6.23 -0.98 -2.38
C LEU A 73 6.69 0.31 -1.69
N GLU A 74 6.86 1.40 -2.43
CA GLU A 74 7.23 2.72 -1.88
C GLU A 74 6.21 3.20 -0.84
N HIS A 75 4.91 3.06 -1.16
CA HIS A 75 3.85 3.50 -0.25
C HIS A 75 3.76 2.64 1.00
N VAL A 76 3.83 1.30 0.86
CA VAL A 76 3.85 0.38 2.01
C VAL A 76 5.07 0.63 2.88
N THR A 77 6.25 0.83 2.27
CA THR A 77 7.50 1.13 3.01
C THR A 77 7.35 2.41 3.82
N LYS A 78 6.78 3.46 3.23
CA LYS A 78 6.51 4.71 3.95
C LYS A 78 5.59 4.51 5.15
N VAL A 79 4.47 3.80 4.97
CA VAL A 79 3.51 3.54 6.06
C VAL A 79 4.15 2.70 7.15
N VAL A 80 4.88 1.64 6.78
CA VAL A 80 5.58 0.77 7.74
C VAL A 80 6.65 1.54 8.52
N ASN A 81 7.43 2.40 7.87
CA ASN A 81 8.40 3.24 8.58
C ASN A 81 7.71 4.18 9.57
N GLN A 82 6.59 4.80 9.19
CA GLN A 82 5.83 5.64 10.10
C GLN A 82 5.30 4.85 11.29
N GLU A 83 4.78 3.65 11.07
CA GLU A 83 4.34 2.74 12.13
C GLU A 83 5.51 2.25 13.00
N LEU A 84 6.69 1.98 12.42
CA LEU A 84 7.87 1.59 13.20
C LEU A 84 8.32 2.68 14.17
N GLU A 85 8.29 3.95 13.74
CA GLU A 85 8.63 5.08 14.59
C GLU A 85 7.67 5.20 15.80
N THR A 86 6.40 4.80 15.67
CA THR A 86 5.45 4.87 16.80
C THR A 86 5.72 3.83 17.88
N VAL A 87 6.30 2.68 17.51
CA VAL A 87 6.64 1.59 18.44
C VAL A 87 8.13 1.52 18.76
N ALA A 88 8.95 2.39 18.18
CA ALA A 88 10.40 2.37 18.35
C ALA A 88 10.81 2.45 19.83
N GLU A 89 10.12 3.27 20.64
CA GLU A 89 10.37 3.37 22.08
C GLU A 89 10.01 2.08 22.85
N ASP A 90 9.00 1.34 22.39
CA ASP A 90 8.60 0.07 23.01
C ASP A 90 9.57 -1.07 22.67
N LEU A 91 10.28 -0.94 21.54
CA LEU A 91 11.29 -1.90 21.09
C LEU A 91 12.66 -1.63 21.70
N LYS A 92 12.86 -0.49 22.37
CA LYS A 92 14.10 -0.22 23.10
C LYS A 92 14.14 -1.04 24.38
N SER A 93 15.28 -1.70 24.59
CA SER A 93 15.58 -2.30 25.89
C SER A 93 15.59 -1.22 26.97
N SER A 94 14.79 -1.41 28.02
CA SER A 94 14.81 -0.54 29.21
C SER A 94 16.08 -0.70 30.04
N THR A 95 16.87 -1.75 29.77
CA THR A 95 18.14 -2.03 30.44
C THR A 95 19.32 -1.88 29.48
N ALA A 96 20.35 -1.15 29.90
CA ALA A 96 21.65 -1.08 29.22
C ALA A 96 22.44 -2.40 29.30
N THR A 97 21.92 -3.38 30.05
CA THR A 97 22.46 -4.73 30.20
C THR A 97 21.60 -5.74 29.45
N ASP A 98 22.28 -6.73 28.88
CA ASP A 98 21.71 -7.89 28.18
C ASP A 98 20.53 -8.48 28.98
N VAL A 99 19.37 -8.61 28.33
CA VAL A 99 18.08 -8.87 28.98
C VAL A 99 18.07 -10.30 29.54
N ALA A 100 17.87 -10.45 30.85
CA ALA A 100 17.71 -11.76 31.48
C ALA A 100 16.50 -12.51 30.88
N LYS A 101 16.71 -13.78 30.56
CA LYS A 101 15.76 -14.64 29.82
C LYS A 101 14.38 -14.70 30.48
N GLU A 102 14.32 -14.67 31.81
CA GLU A 102 13.06 -14.71 32.56
C GLU A 102 12.21 -13.44 32.39
N THR A 103 12.84 -12.27 32.21
CA THR A 103 12.13 -10.99 31.99
C THR A 103 11.53 -10.88 30.59
N LEU A 104 12.05 -11.67 29.64
CA LEU A 104 11.67 -11.64 28.23
C LEU A 104 10.42 -12.50 27.92
N MET A 105 10.17 -13.58 28.67
CA MET A 105 9.28 -14.65 28.18
C MET A 105 7.81 -14.61 28.60
N GLU A 106 7.41 -13.99 29.72
CA GLU A 106 6.07 -14.28 30.27
C GLU A 106 5.03 -13.16 30.22
N THR A 107 5.42 -11.90 30.04
CA THR A 107 4.45 -10.77 30.07
C THR A 107 4.63 -9.75 28.95
N SER A 108 5.78 -9.68 28.30
CA SER A 108 6.07 -8.64 27.30
C SER A 108 5.44 -8.94 25.93
N PHE A 109 5.48 -10.19 25.47
CA PHE A 109 5.17 -10.49 24.05
C PHE A 109 3.68 -10.40 23.71
N SER A 110 2.79 -10.84 24.60
CA SER A 110 1.33 -10.72 24.38
C SER A 110 0.90 -9.24 24.38
N THR A 111 1.36 -8.48 25.37
CA THR A 111 1.08 -7.05 25.49
C THR A 111 1.69 -6.26 24.32
N LEU A 112 2.91 -6.61 23.89
CA LEU A 112 3.54 -6.02 22.71
C LEU A 112 2.76 -6.37 21.44
N SER A 113 2.28 -7.61 21.29
CA SER A 113 1.48 -8.04 20.14
C SER A 113 0.16 -7.29 20.05
N GLU A 114 -0.58 -7.18 21.15
CA GLU A 114 -1.84 -6.40 21.22
C GLU A 114 -1.60 -4.91 20.91
N LYS A 115 -0.50 -4.36 21.43
CA LYS A 115 -0.09 -2.98 21.16
C LYS A 115 0.28 -2.80 19.68
N MET A 116 1.09 -3.67 19.10
CA MET A 116 1.46 -3.61 17.68
C MET A 116 0.23 -3.79 16.77
N GLN A 117 -0.72 -4.65 17.14
CA GLN A 117 -1.95 -4.84 16.37
C GLN A 117 -2.82 -3.58 16.33
N SER A 118 -2.83 -2.79 17.41
CA SER A 118 -3.61 -1.56 17.50
C SER A 118 -2.88 -0.32 16.97
N THR A 119 -1.57 -0.23 17.19
CA THR A 119 -0.76 0.96 16.86
C THR A 119 -0.03 0.86 15.51
N THR A 120 0.22 -0.37 15.04
CA THR A 120 0.96 -0.66 13.80
C THR A 120 0.24 -1.71 12.93
N PRO A 121 -1.02 -1.47 12.54
CA PRO A 121 -1.84 -2.49 11.90
C PRO A 121 -1.28 -3.00 10.57
N VAL A 122 -0.57 -2.17 9.79
CA VAL A 122 0.00 -2.59 8.50
C VAL A 122 1.26 -3.44 8.72
N LEU A 123 2.19 -2.99 9.54
CA LEU A 123 3.38 -3.73 9.94
C LEU A 123 3.01 -5.07 10.59
N TRP A 124 2.08 -5.05 11.56
CA TRP A 124 1.59 -6.27 12.21
C TRP A 124 1.05 -7.27 11.20
N ARG A 125 0.19 -6.81 10.28
CA ARG A 125 -0.36 -7.66 9.22
C ARG A 125 0.74 -8.25 8.34
N LEU A 126 1.75 -7.46 7.97
CA LEU A 126 2.89 -7.95 7.19
C LEU A 126 3.68 -9.03 7.94
N LEU A 127 4.00 -8.80 9.22
CA LEU A 127 4.70 -9.76 10.06
C LEU A 127 3.93 -11.07 10.17
N VAL A 128 2.63 -11.01 10.46
CA VAL A 128 1.76 -12.21 10.53
C VAL A 128 1.73 -12.93 9.18
N MET A 129 1.58 -12.23 8.06
CA MET A 129 1.58 -12.84 6.72
C MET A 129 2.92 -13.53 6.40
N LEU A 130 4.05 -12.94 6.80
CA LEU A 130 5.37 -13.52 6.56
C LEU A 130 5.63 -14.73 7.45
N ALA A 131 5.24 -14.67 8.74
CA ALA A 131 5.41 -15.74 9.71
C ALA A 131 4.46 -16.93 9.48
N THR A 132 3.27 -16.71 8.92
CA THR A 132 2.26 -17.77 8.69
C THR A 132 2.41 -18.48 7.34
N ARG A 133 3.51 -18.27 6.62
CA ARG A 133 3.79 -19.02 5.37
C ARG A 133 3.74 -20.53 5.64
N LYS A 134 3.11 -21.26 4.72
CA LYS A 134 2.77 -22.70 4.83
C LYS A 134 3.95 -23.63 5.17
N SER A 135 5.21 -23.17 5.09
CA SER A 135 6.40 -23.93 5.48
C SER A 135 6.72 -23.92 6.98
N GLN A 136 6.02 -23.15 7.81
CA GLN A 136 6.27 -23.08 9.27
C GLN A 136 5.16 -23.72 10.14
N ARG A 137 4.16 -24.36 9.52
CA ARG A 137 3.28 -25.29 10.26
C ARG A 137 3.97 -26.65 10.35
N GLN A 138 4.89 -26.79 11.30
CA GLN A 138 5.22 -28.10 11.87
C GLN A 138 4.23 -28.42 12.98
#